data_AF-X5UN18-F1
#
_entry.id   AF-X5UN18-F1
#
_cell.length_a   1.000
_cell.length_b   1.000
_cell.length_c   1.000
_cell.angle_alpha   90.00
_cell.angle_beta   90.00
_cell.angle_gamma   90.00
#
_symmetry.space_group_name_H-M   'P 1'
#
loop_
_entity.id
_entity.type
_entity.pdbx_description
1 polymer ?
#
loop_
_entity_poly.entity_id
_entity_poly.type
_entity_poly.pdbx_seq_one_letter_code
_entity_poly.pdbx_strand_id
1 'polypeptide(L)'
;MPSVLAAAPRISVPLSFFVGPFALVSQSAPARASLQAVAVIAEIYITLDQVTTWGFDTLDFAHRIDPKVPSAPFPTSLSALVIGRKIGQVRAMAETIQFATFAAPLPTLDSLEMSSFDATRNDLTSRVMLFTDACMEVTDSFEGRTEARNLARRLTKQHEMTQKIGDILFDAMGKFPFLEAAEALGLNGLEAYENSRKLSEIEGIVSAKTDKLETAIAQRRTLLQGLQTGLLALLDQELNRLADKAHELEKKKAELDTRSHELDQDQTQISNEQALLQALRMDIQDLRDALDSLRDEVRQANSQVASLRSEAAQLTTSANNARANWAAICPNGNSFDACGHVDLKRLRYFGPLDRSNNITSTRLPQAQTRASQLQATERSNTSFYNQKLEQERSLAARVDEHVNRHADVRTVLLADIKQYWREAYESRADLHRQENAADRERMRRSFQRTGNA
;
A
#
# COMPACT_ATOMS: atom_id res chain seq x y z
N MET A 1 32.57 -26.93 19.76
CA MET A 1 33.19 -26.76 21.09
C MET A 1 32.89 -25.36 21.60
N PRO A 2 32.51 -25.16 22.86
CA PRO A 2 31.82 -26.07 23.79
C PRO A 2 30.35 -25.61 24.00
N SER A 3 29.37 -26.50 24.26
CA SER A 3 29.14 -27.25 25.52
C SER A 3 28.65 -26.29 26.63
N VAL A 4 27.68 -26.58 27.51
CA VAL A 4 27.25 -27.85 28.08
C VAL A 4 26.13 -27.55 29.10
N LEU A 5 25.17 -28.49 29.26
CA LEU A 5 24.48 -28.95 30.50
C LEU A 5 23.89 -27.93 31.51
N ALA A 6 22.90 -28.23 32.33
CA ALA A 6 21.92 -29.31 32.48
C ALA A 6 21.08 -28.97 33.72
N ALA A 7 20.00 -29.75 33.86
CA ALA A 7 19.48 -30.27 35.13
C ALA A 7 18.74 -29.33 36.09
N ALA A 8 17.45 -29.64 36.23
CA ALA A 8 16.68 -29.45 37.45
C ALA A 8 17.29 -30.23 38.64
N PRO A 9 16.85 -29.93 39.87
CA PRO A 9 16.06 -30.96 40.54
C PRO A 9 14.86 -30.44 41.34
N ARG A 10 13.84 -31.30 41.42
CA ARG A 10 12.78 -31.31 42.44
C ARG A 10 13.37 -31.71 43.79
N ILE A 11 12.92 -31.09 44.88
CA ILE A 11 12.91 -31.71 46.21
C ILE A 11 11.57 -31.43 46.90
N SER A 12 10.97 -32.52 47.35
CA SER A 12 9.75 -32.66 48.14
C SER A 12 10.06 -32.72 49.64
N VAL A 13 9.21 -32.06 50.46
CA VAL A 13 8.50 -32.54 51.70
C VAL A 13 9.36 -33.19 52.81
N PRO A 14 9.25 -32.89 54.13
CA PRO A 14 7.99 -33.02 54.90
C PRO A 14 7.70 -32.09 56.10
N LEU A 15 6.39 -32.02 56.41
CA LEU A 15 5.83 -31.75 57.73
C LEU A 15 6.17 -32.88 58.71
N SER A 16 6.55 -32.53 59.94
CA SER A 16 6.41 -33.38 61.12
C SER A 16 6.16 -32.57 62.39
N PHE A 17 5.06 -32.93 63.05
CA PHE A 17 4.71 -32.85 64.47
C PHE A 17 5.80 -32.55 65.51
N PHE A 18 5.44 -31.78 66.54
CA PHE A 18 5.68 -32.16 67.94
C PHE A 18 4.62 -31.55 68.88
N VAL A 19 3.87 -32.43 69.54
CA VAL A 19 3.06 -32.18 70.74
C VAL A 19 3.87 -32.70 71.92
N GLY A 20 3.94 -31.95 73.02
CA GLY A 20 4.41 -32.48 74.31
C GLY A 20 4.33 -31.46 75.45
N PRO A 21 4.01 -31.90 76.68
CA PRO A 21 3.15 -31.15 77.62
C PRO A 21 3.90 -30.69 78.87
N PHE A 22 3.30 -29.80 79.68
CA PHE A 22 3.59 -29.75 81.13
C PHE A 22 2.40 -29.26 81.95
N ALA A 23 2.42 -29.69 83.21
CA ALA A 23 1.27 -30.01 84.03
C ALA A 23 0.92 -28.95 85.10
N LEU A 24 -0.35 -29.00 85.49
CA LEU A 24 -0.98 -28.78 86.80
C LEU A 24 -0.21 -28.05 87.91
N VAL A 25 -0.83 -26.97 88.41
CA VAL A 25 -0.91 -26.67 89.86
C VAL A 25 -2.34 -26.27 90.21
N SER A 26 -2.91 -26.93 91.23
CA SER A 26 -4.22 -26.67 91.81
C SER A 26 -4.14 -25.61 92.91
N GLN A 27 -5.05 -24.64 92.95
CA GLN A 27 -5.38 -23.89 94.17
C GLN A 27 -6.85 -23.41 94.16
N SER A 28 -7.44 -23.50 95.35
CA SER A 28 -8.71 -23.06 95.95
C SER A 28 -9.79 -22.30 95.14
N ALA A 29 -11.04 -22.67 95.44
CA ALA A 29 -12.24 -22.48 94.61
C ALA A 29 -12.98 -21.11 94.64
N PRO A 30 -12.83 -20.16 95.59
CA PRO A 30 -13.56 -18.88 95.47
C PRO A 30 -12.82 -17.81 94.65
N ALA A 31 -11.50 -17.94 94.42
CA ALA A 31 -10.71 -17.01 93.58
C ALA A 31 -10.67 -17.41 92.09
N ARG A 32 -11.07 -18.65 91.76
CA ARG A 32 -11.14 -19.13 90.37
C ARG A 32 -12.25 -18.47 89.56
N ALA A 33 -13.40 -18.18 90.19
CA ALA A 33 -14.50 -17.51 89.50
C ALA A 33 -14.14 -16.07 89.11
N SER A 34 -13.43 -15.34 89.97
CA SER A 34 -12.95 -13.97 89.69
C SER A 34 -11.76 -13.93 88.74
N LEU A 35 -10.80 -14.87 88.83
CA LEU A 35 -9.71 -14.97 87.84
C LEU A 35 -10.18 -15.47 86.47
N GLN A 36 -11.16 -16.37 86.40
CA GLN A 36 -11.80 -16.75 85.14
C GLN A 36 -12.63 -15.60 84.56
N ALA A 37 -13.35 -14.84 85.40
CA ALA A 37 -14.04 -13.64 84.93
C ALA A 37 -13.05 -12.59 84.40
N VAL A 38 -11.92 -12.35 85.07
CA VAL A 38 -10.88 -11.41 84.61
C VAL A 38 -10.18 -11.90 83.35
N ALA A 39 -9.90 -13.20 83.21
CA ALA A 39 -9.32 -13.77 82.00
C ALA A 39 -10.29 -13.68 80.80
N VAL A 40 -11.57 -13.99 81.01
CA VAL A 40 -12.62 -13.86 79.99
C VAL A 40 -12.83 -12.38 79.62
N ILE A 41 -12.84 -11.46 80.59
CA ILE A 41 -12.94 -10.01 80.34
C ILE A 41 -11.70 -9.51 79.57
N ALA A 42 -10.50 -9.97 79.91
CA ALA A 42 -9.27 -9.60 79.20
C ALA A 42 -9.26 -10.16 77.76
N GLU A 43 -9.72 -11.38 77.55
CA GLU A 43 -9.87 -11.99 76.22
C GLU A 43 -10.93 -11.25 75.38
N ILE A 44 -12.07 -10.88 75.98
CA ILE A 44 -13.10 -10.04 75.34
C ILE A 44 -12.52 -8.66 74.97
N TYR A 45 -11.79 -8.00 75.87
CA TYR A 45 -11.19 -6.69 75.59
C TYR A 45 -10.12 -6.74 74.49
N ILE A 46 -9.24 -7.74 74.50
CA ILE A 46 -8.23 -7.92 73.45
C ILE A 46 -8.91 -8.20 72.10
N THR A 47 -9.98 -8.97 72.08
CA THR A 47 -10.71 -9.30 70.84
C THR A 47 -11.51 -8.10 70.32
N LEU A 48 -12.13 -7.31 71.21
CA LEU A 48 -12.81 -6.04 70.85
C LEU A 48 -11.81 -5.00 70.33
N ASP A 49 -10.65 -4.85 70.98
CA ASP A 49 -9.60 -3.92 70.56
C ASP A 49 -9.07 -4.27 69.16
N GLN A 50 -8.86 -5.56 68.88
CA GLN A 50 -8.48 -6.04 67.55
C GLN A 50 -9.59 -5.81 66.49
N VAL A 51 -10.88 -5.97 66.82
CA VAL A 51 -11.98 -5.67 65.87
C VAL A 51 -11.99 -4.20 65.49
N THR A 52 -11.78 -3.34 66.47
CA THR A 52 -12.00 -1.90 66.32
C THR A 52 -10.81 -1.21 65.65
N THR A 53 -9.57 -1.64 65.94
CA THR A 53 -8.36 -1.12 65.29
C THR A 53 -8.08 -1.72 63.90
N TRP A 54 -8.45 -2.97 63.62
CA TRP A 54 -8.18 -3.59 62.31
C TRP A 54 -9.37 -3.59 61.35
N GLY A 55 -10.60 -3.63 61.87
CA GLY A 55 -11.79 -3.87 61.06
C GLY A 55 -12.34 -2.62 60.38
N PHE A 56 -12.63 -1.57 61.14
CA PHE A 56 -13.48 -0.48 60.64
C PHE A 56 -12.74 0.71 60.07
N ASP A 57 -11.48 0.94 60.46
CA ASP A 57 -10.66 2.02 59.90
C ASP A 57 -10.00 1.61 58.56
N THR A 58 -10.03 0.31 58.21
CA THR A 58 -9.53 -0.22 56.92
C THR A 58 -10.63 -0.40 55.86
N LEU A 59 -11.89 -0.12 56.22
CA LEU A 59 -13.03 -0.08 55.30
C LEU A 59 -13.26 1.31 54.68
N ASP A 60 -12.52 2.32 55.13
CA ASP A 60 -12.53 3.65 54.52
C ASP A 60 -11.90 3.56 53.12
N PHE A 61 -12.74 3.66 52.10
CA PHE A 61 -12.31 3.65 50.70
C PHE A 61 -11.52 4.93 50.42
N ALA A 62 -10.19 4.80 50.36
CA ALA A 62 -9.25 5.69 49.69
C ALA A 62 -9.62 7.19 49.68
N HIS A 63 -9.43 7.87 50.81
CA HIS A 63 -8.81 9.18 50.74
C HIS A 63 -7.31 9.03 51.00
N ARG A 64 -6.50 9.57 50.08
CA ARG A 64 -5.04 9.69 50.21
C ARG A 64 -4.71 10.22 51.61
N ILE A 65 -4.16 9.35 52.46
CA ILE A 65 -3.82 9.70 53.84
C ILE A 65 -2.63 10.65 53.81
N ASP A 66 -2.85 11.88 54.26
CA ASP A 66 -1.78 12.82 54.62
C ASP A 66 -1.02 12.23 55.82
N PRO A 67 0.29 11.92 55.70
CA PRO A 67 1.06 11.26 56.75
C PRO A 67 1.32 12.13 58.00
N LYS A 68 0.71 13.32 58.12
CA LYS A 68 0.96 14.29 59.20
C LYS A 68 -0.12 14.41 60.26
N VAL A 69 -1.17 13.59 60.24
CA VAL A 69 -2.19 13.64 61.31
C VAL A 69 -1.74 12.83 62.53
N PRO A 70 -1.58 13.45 63.72
CA PRO A 70 -1.19 12.74 64.93
C PRO A 70 -2.30 11.76 65.36
N SER A 71 -1.89 10.57 65.81
CA SER A 71 -2.76 9.49 66.30
C SER A 71 -3.73 10.02 67.37
N ALA A 72 -5.03 10.05 67.03
CA ALA A 72 -6.08 10.42 67.98
C ALA A 72 -6.19 9.38 69.12
N PRO A 73 -6.55 9.80 70.35
CA PRO A 73 -6.74 8.89 71.47
C PRO A 73 -7.85 7.85 71.20
N PHE A 74 -7.64 6.63 71.70
CA PHE A 74 -8.55 5.49 71.56
C PHE A 74 -9.98 5.85 71.97
N PRO A 75 -11.00 5.48 71.18
CA PRO A 75 -12.40 5.73 71.52
C PRO A 75 -12.81 4.79 72.66
N THR A 76 -12.79 5.30 73.89
CA THR A 76 -13.40 4.64 75.03
C THR A 76 -14.92 4.63 74.86
N SER A 77 -15.48 3.43 74.75
CA SER A 77 -16.88 3.12 74.42
C SER A 77 -17.29 3.41 72.97
N LEU A 78 -16.89 2.52 72.06
CA LEU A 78 -17.63 2.35 70.80
C LEU A 78 -19.02 1.82 71.14
N SER A 79 -19.96 2.76 71.36
CA SER A 79 -21.36 2.38 71.58
C SER A 79 -21.85 1.56 70.38
N ALA A 80 -22.59 0.48 70.67
CA ALA A 80 -23.65 -0.11 69.85
C ALA A 80 -24.05 0.70 68.58
N LEU A 81 -24.46 1.95 68.84
CA LEU A 81 -24.92 2.92 67.84
C LEU A 81 -23.88 3.24 66.74
N VAL A 82 -22.59 3.32 67.09
CA VAL A 82 -21.50 3.62 66.15
C VAL A 82 -21.23 2.43 65.23
N ILE A 83 -21.23 1.21 65.78
CA ILE A 83 -21.07 -0.03 65.00
C ILE A 83 -22.25 -0.20 64.05
N GLY A 84 -23.48 -0.04 64.55
CA GLY A 84 -24.69 -0.08 63.73
C GLY A 84 -24.68 0.96 62.60
N ARG A 85 -24.22 2.19 62.88
CA ARG A 85 -24.07 3.24 61.85
C ARG A 85 -23.02 2.88 60.81
N LYS A 86 -21.85 2.38 61.21
CA LYS A 86 -20.80 1.93 60.26
C LYS A 86 -21.30 0.76 59.41
N ILE A 87 -21.99 -0.23 60.00
CA ILE A 87 -22.60 -1.34 59.24
C ILE A 87 -23.65 -0.81 58.25
N GLY A 88 -24.49 0.15 58.65
CA GLY A 88 -25.44 0.82 57.76
C GLY A 88 -24.77 1.56 56.61
N GLN A 89 -23.65 2.25 56.87
CA GLN A 89 -22.84 2.90 55.82
C GLN A 89 -22.24 1.88 54.86
N VAL A 90 -21.65 0.80 55.38
CA VAL A 90 -21.07 -0.29 54.57
C VAL A 90 -22.15 -0.97 53.72
N ARG A 91 -23.37 -1.17 54.26
CA ARG A 91 -24.51 -1.66 53.50
C ARG A 91 -24.91 -0.71 52.39
N ALA A 92 -25.07 0.58 52.70
CA ALA A 92 -25.40 1.59 51.69
C ALA A 92 -24.34 1.63 50.59
N MET A 93 -23.06 1.58 50.96
CA MET A 93 -21.95 1.48 50.00
C MET A 93 -22.10 0.24 49.11
N ALA A 94 -22.29 -0.96 49.70
CA ALA A 94 -22.50 -2.21 48.96
C ALA A 94 -23.72 -2.16 48.01
N GLU A 95 -24.82 -1.56 48.46
CA GLU A 95 -26.02 -1.35 47.65
C GLU A 95 -25.78 -0.35 46.51
N THR A 96 -24.95 0.67 46.73
CA THR A 96 -24.56 1.66 45.71
C THR A 96 -23.46 1.20 44.76
N ILE A 97 -22.78 0.06 45.00
CA ILE A 97 -21.85 -0.52 44.01
C ILE A 97 -22.65 -0.80 42.74
N GLN A 98 -22.51 0.08 41.76
CA GLN A 98 -22.99 -0.08 40.41
C GLN A 98 -21.80 -0.54 39.58
N PHE A 99 -21.93 -1.69 38.95
CA PHE A 99 -20.97 -2.09 37.94
C PHE A 99 -21.36 -1.45 36.63
N ALA A 100 -20.36 -1.03 35.87
CA ALA A 100 -20.56 -0.53 34.52
C ALA A 100 -21.34 -1.59 33.72
N THR A 101 -22.50 -1.20 33.22
CA THR A 101 -23.17 -1.97 32.18
C THR A 101 -22.35 -1.80 30.90
N PHE A 102 -22.04 -2.91 30.22
CA PHE A 102 -21.34 -2.86 28.94
C PHE A 102 -22.15 -2.05 27.92
N ALA A 103 -21.81 -0.77 27.75
CA ALA A 103 -22.52 0.22 26.97
C ALA A 103 -21.91 0.42 25.59
N ALA A 104 -20.63 0.06 25.42
CA ALA A 104 -19.99 0.19 24.12
C ALA A 104 -20.69 -0.72 23.09
N PRO A 105 -21.13 -0.19 21.92
CA PRO A 105 -21.67 -1.02 20.87
C PRO A 105 -20.57 -1.93 20.32
N LEU A 106 -20.93 -3.18 20.04
CA LEU A 106 -20.03 -4.10 19.35
C LEU A 106 -20.08 -3.81 17.84
N PRO A 107 -18.95 -3.88 17.13
CA PRO A 107 -18.96 -3.74 15.67
C PRO A 107 -19.76 -4.87 15.03
N THR A 108 -20.47 -4.57 13.94
CA THR A 108 -21.11 -5.60 13.13
C THR A 108 -20.06 -6.35 12.29
N LEU A 109 -20.30 -7.63 12.03
CA LEU A 109 -19.44 -8.48 11.17
C LEU A 109 -20.03 -8.65 9.77
N ASP A 110 -20.88 -7.73 9.35
CA ASP A 110 -21.49 -7.78 8.03
C ASP A 110 -20.41 -7.72 6.94
N SER A 111 -20.67 -8.35 5.81
CA SER A 111 -19.78 -8.31 4.65
C SER A 111 -19.43 -6.88 4.29
N LEU A 112 -18.16 -6.62 4.01
CA LEU A 112 -17.67 -5.29 3.62
C LEU A 112 -18.36 -4.87 2.31
N GLU A 113 -19.13 -3.78 2.34
CA GLU A 113 -19.74 -3.24 1.13
C GLU A 113 -18.65 -2.69 0.19
N MET A 114 -18.61 -3.23 -1.02
CA MET A 114 -17.45 -3.16 -1.91
C MET A 114 -17.35 -1.89 -2.77
N SER A 115 -17.98 -0.79 -2.37
CA SER A 115 -18.10 0.39 -3.24
C SER A 115 -16.76 1.05 -3.58
N SER A 116 -15.77 0.98 -2.67
CA SER A 116 -14.37 1.37 -2.92
C SER A 116 -13.43 0.75 -1.90
N PHE A 117 -12.14 0.63 -2.24
CA PHE A 117 -11.09 0.20 -1.30
C PHE A 117 -11.08 1.05 -0.02
N ASP A 118 -11.23 2.35 -0.19
CA ASP A 118 -11.25 3.31 0.91
C ASP A 118 -12.47 3.13 1.83
N ALA A 119 -13.65 2.88 1.26
CA ALA A 119 -14.83 2.58 2.04
C ALA A 119 -14.61 1.33 2.90
N THR A 120 -14.07 0.26 2.31
CA THR A 120 -13.73 -0.98 3.01
C THR A 120 -12.73 -0.75 4.15
N ARG A 121 -11.65 0.00 3.90
CA ARG A 121 -10.63 0.31 4.91
C ARG A 121 -11.19 1.16 6.06
N ASN A 122 -11.98 2.18 5.75
CA ASN A 122 -12.57 3.08 6.75
C ASN A 122 -13.57 2.35 7.65
N ASP A 123 -14.36 1.46 7.06
CA ASP A 123 -15.26 0.59 7.80
C ASP A 123 -14.46 -0.36 8.72
N LEU A 124 -13.46 -1.07 8.20
CA LEU A 124 -12.58 -1.94 9.00
C LEU A 124 -11.90 -1.19 10.17
N THR A 125 -11.37 0.01 9.91
CA THR A 125 -10.73 0.84 10.93
C THR A 125 -11.72 1.22 12.03
N SER A 126 -12.93 1.63 11.64
CA SER A 126 -14.01 1.98 12.57
C SER A 126 -14.41 0.78 13.43
N ARG A 127 -14.53 -0.41 12.83
CA ARG A 127 -14.85 -1.65 13.54
C ARG A 127 -13.74 -2.06 14.53
N VAL A 128 -12.47 -1.94 14.15
CA VAL A 128 -11.31 -2.20 15.04
C VAL A 128 -11.29 -1.23 16.22
N MET A 129 -11.63 0.04 15.99
CA MET A 129 -11.71 1.02 17.07
C MET A 129 -12.84 0.71 18.06
N LEU A 130 -14.04 0.36 17.58
CA LEU A 130 -15.14 -0.07 18.44
C LEU A 130 -14.78 -1.33 19.24
N PHE A 131 -14.11 -2.30 18.60
CA PHE A 131 -13.60 -3.49 19.28
C PHE A 131 -12.61 -3.12 20.40
N THR A 132 -11.69 -2.20 20.13
CA THR A 132 -10.69 -1.74 21.10
C THR A 132 -11.34 -1.05 22.30
N ASP A 133 -12.30 -0.15 22.06
CA ASP A 133 -13.05 0.52 23.13
C ASP A 133 -13.83 -0.51 23.98
N ALA A 134 -14.43 -1.53 23.36
CA ALA A 134 -15.12 -2.61 24.08
C ALA A 134 -14.15 -3.51 24.88
N CYS A 135 -12.91 -3.70 24.43
CA CYS A 135 -11.87 -4.39 25.21
C CYS A 135 -11.47 -3.59 26.45
N MET A 136 -11.31 -2.26 26.33
CA MET A 136 -10.99 -1.40 27.48
C MET A 136 -12.09 -1.46 28.55
N GLU A 137 -13.36 -1.43 28.14
CA GLU A 137 -14.51 -1.57 29.05
C GLU A 137 -14.48 -2.89 29.86
N VAL A 138 -14.04 -3.98 29.24
CA VAL A 138 -13.83 -5.27 29.93
C VAL A 138 -12.67 -5.19 30.93
N THR A 139 -11.57 -4.53 30.56
CA THR A 139 -10.43 -4.32 31.47
C THR A 139 -10.84 -3.50 32.69
N ASP A 140 -11.54 -2.38 32.52
CA ASP A 140 -12.04 -1.54 33.61
C ASP A 140 -12.99 -2.34 34.53
N SER A 141 -13.83 -3.20 33.94
CA SER A 141 -14.73 -4.09 34.68
C SER A 141 -13.97 -5.15 35.51
N PHE A 142 -12.81 -5.61 35.04
CA PHE A 142 -11.95 -6.52 35.81
C PHE A 142 -11.36 -5.87 37.05
N GLU A 143 -11.01 -4.59 36.98
CA GLU A 143 -10.53 -3.81 38.13
C GLU A 143 -11.65 -3.68 39.16
N GLY A 144 -12.85 -3.27 38.74
CA GLY A 144 -14.02 -3.19 39.62
C GLY A 144 -14.40 -4.54 40.27
N ARG A 145 -14.27 -5.66 39.53
CA ARG A 145 -14.45 -7.01 40.09
C ARG A 145 -13.43 -7.31 41.18
N THR A 146 -12.17 -6.93 40.97
CA THR A 146 -11.08 -7.18 41.91
C THR A 146 -11.29 -6.41 43.21
N GLU A 147 -11.72 -5.15 43.12
CA GLU A 147 -12.09 -4.34 44.27
C GLU A 147 -13.29 -4.93 45.04
N ALA A 148 -14.34 -5.35 44.33
CA ALA A 148 -15.51 -5.98 44.95
C ALA A 148 -15.17 -7.28 45.68
N ARG A 149 -14.29 -8.13 45.11
CA ARG A 149 -13.79 -9.33 45.78
C ARG A 149 -12.98 -9.02 47.03
N ASN A 150 -12.14 -7.98 46.97
CA ASN A 150 -11.36 -7.55 48.12
C ASN A 150 -12.28 -7.00 49.23
N LEU A 151 -13.37 -6.33 48.87
CA LEU A 151 -14.40 -5.91 49.83
C LEU A 151 -15.12 -7.12 50.44
N ALA A 152 -15.57 -8.07 49.63
CA ALA A 152 -16.23 -9.29 50.11
C ALA A 152 -15.34 -10.04 51.13
N ARG A 153 -14.07 -10.27 50.80
CA ARG A 153 -13.11 -10.91 51.73
C ARG A 153 -12.95 -10.17 53.05
N ARG A 154 -12.93 -8.83 53.01
CA ARG A 154 -12.87 -8.01 54.23
C ARG A 154 -14.13 -8.18 55.07
N LEU A 155 -15.31 -8.18 54.44
CA LEU A 155 -16.59 -8.40 55.11
C LEU A 155 -16.70 -9.79 55.72
N THR A 156 -16.30 -10.85 55.00
CA THR A 156 -16.26 -12.23 55.53
C THR A 156 -15.42 -12.31 56.80
N LYS A 157 -14.21 -11.72 56.76
CA LYS A 157 -13.31 -11.70 57.93
C LYS A 157 -13.92 -10.95 59.12
N GLN A 158 -14.61 -9.83 58.87
CA GLN A 158 -15.32 -9.11 59.92
C GLN A 158 -16.52 -9.88 60.48
N HIS A 159 -17.28 -10.55 59.62
CA HIS A 159 -18.40 -11.39 60.01
C HIS A 159 -17.92 -12.52 60.93
N GLU A 160 -16.89 -13.28 60.52
CA GLU A 160 -16.28 -14.34 61.33
C GLU A 160 -15.79 -13.83 62.70
N MET A 161 -15.18 -12.65 62.75
CA MET A 161 -14.68 -12.06 63.99
C MET A 161 -15.82 -11.61 64.91
N THR A 162 -16.86 -10.99 64.36
CA THR A 162 -18.06 -10.55 65.11
C THR A 162 -18.82 -11.76 65.64
N GLN A 163 -18.92 -12.83 64.86
CA GLN A 163 -19.53 -14.09 65.27
C GLN A 163 -18.76 -14.73 66.44
N LYS A 164 -17.43 -14.82 66.35
CA LYS A 164 -16.59 -15.34 67.46
C LYS A 164 -16.78 -14.54 68.74
N ILE A 165 -16.86 -13.21 68.65
CA ILE A 165 -17.15 -12.36 69.82
C ILE A 165 -18.54 -12.67 70.37
N GLY A 166 -19.55 -12.79 69.51
CA GLY A 166 -20.90 -13.20 69.90
C GLY A 166 -20.88 -14.52 70.68
N ASP A 167 -20.17 -15.53 70.16
CA ASP A 167 -20.04 -16.85 70.79
C ASP A 167 -19.34 -16.79 72.15
N ILE A 168 -18.24 -16.02 72.26
CA ILE A 168 -17.52 -15.80 73.53
C ILE A 168 -18.43 -15.10 74.55
N LEU A 169 -19.13 -14.04 74.14
CA LEU A 169 -20.05 -13.31 75.01
C LEU A 169 -21.21 -14.20 75.46
N PHE A 170 -21.76 -15.03 74.56
CA PHE A 170 -22.84 -15.94 74.88
C PHE A 170 -22.42 -17.03 75.88
N ASP A 171 -21.24 -17.63 75.67
CA ASP A 171 -20.66 -18.61 76.60
C ASP A 171 -20.34 -17.97 77.97
N ALA A 172 -19.82 -16.74 77.99
CA ALA A 172 -19.60 -15.98 79.21
C ALA A 172 -20.91 -15.68 79.95
N MET A 173 -21.97 -15.25 79.25
CA MET A 173 -23.29 -15.02 79.85
C MET A 173 -23.89 -16.31 80.44
N GLY A 174 -23.70 -17.46 79.78
CA GLY A 174 -24.13 -18.75 80.30
C GLY A 174 -23.39 -19.18 81.57
N LYS A 175 -22.12 -18.77 81.73
CA LYS A 175 -21.27 -19.09 82.88
C LYS A 175 -21.40 -18.11 84.05
N PHE A 176 -21.81 -16.87 83.79
CA PHE A 176 -21.92 -15.80 84.79
C PHE A 176 -23.36 -15.24 84.83
N PRO A 177 -24.27 -15.83 85.62
CA PRO A 177 -25.70 -15.47 85.62
C PRO A 177 -26.04 -14.10 86.25
N PHE A 178 -25.06 -13.34 86.73
CA PHE A 178 -25.27 -11.99 87.24
C PHE A 178 -25.31 -10.98 86.06
N LEU A 179 -26.48 -10.91 85.42
CA LEU A 179 -26.80 -10.07 84.26
C LEU A 179 -26.45 -8.58 84.41
N GLU A 180 -26.45 -8.03 85.63
CA GLU A 180 -26.22 -6.60 85.87
C GLU A 180 -24.80 -6.13 85.46
N ALA A 181 -23.79 -7.00 85.49
CA ALA A 181 -22.42 -6.63 85.11
C ALA A 181 -22.20 -6.59 83.59
N ALA A 182 -22.89 -7.45 82.83
CA ALA A 182 -22.82 -7.45 81.36
C ALA A 182 -23.55 -6.24 80.76
N GLU A 183 -24.68 -5.86 81.36
CA GLU A 183 -25.41 -4.62 81.03
C GLU A 183 -24.58 -3.37 81.38
N ALA A 184 -23.92 -3.35 82.54
CA ALA A 184 -23.06 -2.24 82.96
C ALA A 184 -21.82 -2.04 82.07
N LEU A 185 -21.35 -3.10 81.40
CA LEU A 185 -20.24 -3.04 80.43
C LEU A 185 -20.72 -2.72 79.01
N GLY A 186 -22.03 -2.57 78.79
CA GLY A 186 -22.61 -2.32 77.46
C GLY A 186 -22.38 -3.45 76.46
N LEU A 187 -22.02 -4.64 76.93
CA LEU A 187 -21.71 -5.80 76.09
C LEU A 187 -22.97 -6.59 75.82
N ASN A 188 -23.77 -6.10 74.87
CA ASN A 188 -25.01 -6.76 74.49
C ASN A 188 -24.74 -7.85 73.44
N GLY A 189 -24.54 -9.10 73.88
CA GLY A 189 -24.26 -10.22 72.97
C GLY A 189 -25.30 -10.40 71.86
N LEU A 190 -26.57 -10.04 72.14
CA LEU A 190 -27.65 -10.05 71.15
C LEU A 190 -27.36 -9.10 69.97
N GLU A 191 -26.79 -7.93 70.25
CA GLU A 191 -26.45 -6.94 69.24
C GLU A 191 -25.24 -7.36 68.41
N ALA A 192 -24.27 -8.06 69.00
CA ALA A 192 -23.17 -8.67 68.25
C ALA A 192 -23.68 -9.72 67.25
N TYR A 193 -24.65 -10.56 67.64
CA TYR A 193 -25.30 -11.49 66.71
C TYR A 193 -26.13 -10.78 65.64
N GLU A 194 -26.85 -9.71 65.98
CA GLU A 194 -27.62 -8.94 65.00
C GLU A 194 -26.70 -8.24 63.99
N ASN A 195 -25.57 -7.68 64.45
CA ASN A 195 -24.54 -7.09 63.61
C ASN A 195 -23.85 -8.13 62.72
N SER A 196 -23.57 -9.32 63.27
CA SER A 196 -23.06 -10.46 62.50
C SER A 196 -24.02 -10.88 61.39
N ARG A 197 -25.32 -10.99 61.68
CA ARG A 197 -26.36 -11.27 60.67
C ARG A 197 -26.42 -10.20 59.58
N LYS A 198 -26.40 -8.92 59.96
CA LYS A 198 -26.38 -7.79 58.99
C LYS A 198 -25.14 -7.84 58.10
N LEU A 199 -23.97 -8.15 58.65
CA LEU A 199 -22.73 -8.33 57.88
C LEU A 199 -22.82 -9.49 56.89
N SER A 200 -23.42 -10.62 57.30
CA SER A 200 -23.67 -11.77 56.41
C SER A 200 -24.63 -11.42 55.26
N GLU A 201 -25.68 -10.64 55.54
CA GLU A 201 -26.59 -10.14 54.50
C GLU A 201 -25.86 -9.22 53.50
N ILE A 202 -25.00 -8.32 53.98
CA ILE A 202 -24.19 -7.45 53.11
C ILE A 202 -23.20 -8.28 52.28
N GLU A 203 -22.53 -9.27 52.88
CA GLU A 203 -21.64 -10.20 52.19
C GLU A 203 -22.38 -10.94 51.07
N GLY A 204 -23.60 -11.43 51.34
CA GLY A 204 -24.45 -12.06 50.34
C GLY A 204 -24.80 -11.13 49.18
N ILE A 205 -25.11 -9.86 49.45
CA ILE A 205 -25.37 -8.84 48.42
C ILE A 205 -24.12 -8.59 47.57
N VAL A 206 -22.96 -8.37 48.20
CA VAL A 206 -21.69 -8.11 47.48
C VAL A 206 -21.29 -9.33 46.65
N SER A 207 -21.43 -10.54 47.18
CA SER A 207 -21.12 -11.79 46.47
C SER A 207 -22.04 -11.98 45.26
N ALA A 208 -23.35 -11.87 45.44
CA ALA A 208 -24.31 -12.00 44.33
C ALA A 208 -24.09 -10.95 43.23
N LYS A 209 -23.72 -9.72 43.60
CA LYS A 209 -23.34 -8.67 42.66
C LYS A 209 -22.04 -9.03 41.92
N THR A 210 -21.03 -9.53 42.62
CA THR A 210 -19.75 -9.96 42.04
C THR A 210 -19.94 -11.10 41.04
N ASP A 211 -20.78 -12.09 41.35
CA ASP A 211 -21.09 -13.22 40.47
C ASP A 211 -21.81 -12.77 39.19
N LYS A 212 -22.74 -11.81 39.31
CA LYS A 212 -23.40 -11.18 38.16
C LYS A 212 -22.39 -10.47 37.26
N LEU A 213 -21.46 -9.70 37.84
CA LEU A 213 -20.40 -9.03 37.09
C LEU A 213 -19.48 -10.04 36.39
N GLU A 214 -19.09 -11.12 37.08
CA GLU A 214 -18.24 -12.16 36.51
C GLU A 214 -18.91 -12.86 35.33
N THR A 215 -20.20 -13.16 35.44
CA THR A 215 -20.99 -13.73 34.34
C THR A 215 -21.06 -12.76 33.16
N ALA A 216 -21.29 -11.47 33.42
CA ALA A 216 -21.36 -10.45 32.37
C ALA A 216 -20.00 -10.26 31.66
N ILE A 217 -18.90 -10.22 32.41
CA ILE A 217 -17.52 -10.18 31.87
C ILE A 217 -17.25 -11.42 31.00
N ALA A 218 -17.65 -12.61 31.47
CA ALA A 218 -17.47 -13.85 30.72
C ALA A 218 -18.24 -13.84 29.39
N GLN A 219 -19.52 -13.43 29.41
CA GLN A 219 -20.33 -13.30 28.19
C GLN A 219 -19.71 -12.28 27.21
N ARG A 220 -19.31 -11.11 27.71
CA ARG A 220 -18.69 -10.06 26.89
C ARG A 220 -17.38 -10.53 26.28
N ARG A 221 -16.55 -11.26 27.04
CA ARG A 221 -15.30 -11.85 26.54
C ARG A 221 -15.54 -12.83 25.40
N THR A 222 -16.54 -13.71 25.50
CA THR A 222 -16.89 -14.64 24.42
C THR A 222 -17.31 -13.91 23.15
N LEU A 223 -18.12 -12.84 23.28
CA LEU A 223 -18.48 -12.00 22.14
C LEU A 223 -17.26 -11.33 21.50
N LEU A 224 -16.35 -10.77 22.30
CA LEU A 224 -15.11 -10.17 21.81
C LEU A 224 -14.22 -11.20 21.09
N GLN A 225 -14.14 -12.44 21.58
CA GLN A 225 -13.39 -13.50 20.88
C GLN A 225 -13.98 -13.83 19.50
N GLY A 226 -15.31 -13.88 19.40
CA GLY A 226 -16.00 -14.06 18.12
C GLY A 226 -15.72 -12.90 17.15
N LEU A 227 -15.79 -11.66 17.65
CA LEU A 227 -15.49 -10.46 16.88
C LEU A 227 -14.04 -10.39 16.43
N GLN A 228 -13.09 -10.74 17.30
CA GLN A 228 -11.67 -10.82 16.95
C GLN A 228 -11.45 -11.78 15.78
N THR A 229 -12.07 -12.97 15.85
CA THR A 229 -11.96 -13.98 14.79
C THR A 229 -12.56 -13.47 13.48
N GLY A 230 -13.74 -12.85 13.53
CA GLY A 230 -14.39 -12.26 12.36
C GLY A 230 -13.60 -11.12 11.74
N LEU A 231 -13.05 -10.21 12.56
CA LEU A 231 -12.23 -9.10 12.08
C LEU A 231 -10.93 -9.58 11.44
N LEU A 232 -10.27 -10.60 11.99
CA LEU A 232 -9.09 -11.21 11.37
C LEU A 232 -9.43 -11.82 10.01
N ALA A 233 -10.56 -12.53 9.88
CA ALA A 233 -10.99 -13.09 8.60
C ALA A 233 -11.25 -12.00 7.54
N LEU A 234 -11.88 -10.88 7.93
CA LEU A 234 -12.10 -9.74 7.02
C LEU A 234 -10.79 -9.06 6.62
N LEU A 235 -9.84 -8.93 7.54
CA LEU A 235 -8.50 -8.39 7.25
C LEU A 235 -7.72 -9.29 6.29
N ASP A 236 -7.74 -10.61 6.49
CA ASP A 236 -7.09 -11.57 5.60
C ASP A 236 -7.73 -11.55 4.20
N GLN A 237 -9.05 -11.41 4.11
CA GLN A 237 -9.74 -11.25 2.83
C GLN A 237 -9.27 -9.98 2.10
N GLU A 238 -9.15 -8.85 2.79
CA GLU A 238 -8.70 -7.60 2.19
C GLU A 238 -7.21 -7.64 1.81
N LEU A 239 -6.38 -8.32 2.61
CA LEU A 239 -4.97 -8.57 2.30
C LEU A 239 -4.81 -9.35 0.99
N ASN A 240 -5.56 -10.44 0.82
CA ASN A 240 -5.52 -11.25 -0.40
C ASN A 240 -5.97 -10.44 -1.62
N ARG A 241 -7.04 -9.66 -1.47
CA ARG A 241 -7.54 -8.77 -2.52
C ARG A 241 -6.51 -7.70 -2.92
N LEU A 242 -5.80 -7.13 -1.95
CA LEU A 242 -4.69 -6.20 -2.21
C LEU A 242 -3.53 -6.87 -2.95
N ALA A 243 -3.19 -8.10 -2.58
CA ALA A 243 -2.16 -8.88 -3.26
C ALA A 243 -2.54 -9.15 -4.72
N ASP A 244 -3.79 -9.55 -4.98
CA ASP A 244 -4.30 -9.76 -6.35
C ASP A 244 -4.22 -8.47 -7.18
N LYS A 245 -4.62 -7.33 -6.59
CA LYS A 245 -4.57 -6.04 -7.28
C LYS A 245 -3.13 -5.59 -7.57
N ALA A 246 -2.21 -5.82 -6.63
CA ALA A 246 -0.80 -5.55 -6.85
C ALA A 246 -0.23 -6.38 -8.00
N HIS A 247 -0.60 -7.66 -8.07
CA HIS A 247 -0.17 -8.55 -9.16
C HIS A 247 -0.75 -8.12 -10.52
N GLU A 248 -2.02 -7.69 -10.57
CA GLU A 248 -2.64 -7.11 -11.78
C GLU A 248 -1.88 -5.87 -12.26
N LEU A 249 -1.51 -4.96 -11.35
CA LEU A 249 -0.75 -3.75 -11.69
C LEU A 249 0.67 -4.07 -12.16
N GLU A 250 1.33 -5.08 -11.56
CA GLU A 250 2.65 -5.53 -12.00
C GLU A 250 2.60 -6.13 -13.41
N LYS A 251 1.55 -6.93 -13.71
CA LYS A 251 1.31 -7.44 -15.05
C LYS A 251 1.09 -6.31 -16.07
N LYS A 252 0.22 -5.34 -15.77
CA LYS A 252 0.00 -4.17 -16.63
C LYS A 252 1.30 -3.40 -16.88
N LYS A 253 2.13 -3.23 -15.85
CA LYS A 253 3.44 -2.57 -15.99
C LYS A 253 4.34 -3.32 -16.97
N ALA A 254 4.45 -4.64 -16.86
CA ALA A 254 5.26 -5.44 -17.78
C ALA A 254 4.75 -5.37 -19.23
N GLU A 255 3.44 -5.32 -19.43
CA GLU A 255 2.82 -5.09 -20.74
C GLU A 255 3.18 -3.70 -21.31
N LEU A 256 3.15 -2.65 -20.49
CA LEU A 256 3.56 -1.30 -20.89
C LEU A 256 5.05 -1.22 -21.23
N ASP A 257 5.91 -1.87 -20.44
CA ASP A 257 7.36 -1.92 -20.69
C ASP A 257 7.66 -2.64 -22.02
N THR A 258 6.93 -3.72 -22.33
CA THR A 258 7.05 -4.45 -23.60
C THR A 258 6.64 -3.57 -24.79
N ARG A 259 5.48 -2.91 -24.70
CA ARG A 259 5.00 -1.99 -25.75
C ARG A 259 5.93 -0.78 -25.94
N SER A 260 6.51 -0.27 -24.86
CA SER A 260 7.51 0.79 -24.94
C SER A 260 8.74 0.33 -25.71
N HIS A 261 9.21 -0.90 -25.46
CA HIS A 261 10.35 -1.46 -26.19
C HIS A 261 10.05 -1.66 -27.68
N GLU A 262 8.85 -2.13 -28.02
CA GLU A 262 8.40 -2.23 -29.42
C GLU A 262 8.39 -0.86 -30.12
N LEU A 263 7.91 0.20 -29.45
CA LEU A 263 7.96 1.57 -29.99
C LEU A 263 9.39 2.07 -30.25
N ASP A 264 10.36 1.70 -29.42
CA ASP A 264 11.77 2.06 -29.62
C ASP A 264 12.38 1.33 -30.83
N GLN A 265 11.99 0.06 -31.04
CA GLN A 265 12.38 -0.71 -32.23
C GLN A 265 11.78 -0.09 -33.50
N ASP A 266 10.49 0.23 -33.49
CA ASP A 266 9.81 0.88 -34.61
C ASP A 266 10.44 2.24 -34.94
N GLN A 267 10.78 3.04 -33.92
CA GLN A 267 11.47 4.32 -34.11
C GLN A 267 12.84 4.14 -34.79
N THR A 268 13.56 3.08 -34.42
CA THR A 268 14.85 2.73 -35.05
C THR A 268 14.65 2.31 -36.51
N GLN A 269 13.62 1.51 -36.80
CA GLN A 269 13.29 1.11 -38.17
C GLN A 269 12.93 2.33 -39.04
N ILE A 270 12.08 3.24 -38.54
CA ILE A 270 11.74 4.49 -39.22
C ILE A 270 13.00 5.29 -39.55
N SER A 271 13.91 5.44 -38.60
CA SER A 271 15.17 6.17 -38.80
C SER A 271 16.03 5.53 -39.91
N ASN A 272 16.12 4.20 -39.94
CA ASN A 272 16.87 3.48 -40.97
C ASN A 272 16.24 3.65 -42.36
N GLU A 273 14.91 3.53 -42.46
CA GLU A 273 14.20 3.71 -43.73
C GLU A 273 14.27 5.16 -44.24
N GLN A 274 14.24 6.15 -43.35
CA GLN A 274 14.47 7.56 -43.71
C GLN A 274 15.88 7.80 -44.27
N ALA A 275 16.90 7.18 -43.67
CA ALA A 275 18.27 7.25 -44.18
C ALA A 275 18.39 6.62 -45.58
N LEU A 276 17.75 5.46 -45.80
CA LEU A 276 17.69 4.82 -47.11
C LEU A 276 16.95 5.70 -48.14
N LEU A 277 15.86 6.35 -47.74
CA LEU A 277 15.11 7.27 -48.59
C LEU A 277 15.96 8.48 -48.99
N GLN A 278 16.72 9.04 -48.05
CA GLN A 278 17.64 10.14 -48.34
C GLN A 278 18.74 9.72 -49.32
N ALA A 279 19.35 8.55 -49.11
CA ALA A 279 20.36 8.02 -50.03
C ALA A 279 19.79 7.83 -51.43
N LEU A 280 18.59 7.24 -51.55
CA LEU A 280 17.92 7.03 -52.83
C LEU A 280 17.58 8.35 -53.55
N ARG A 281 17.23 9.41 -52.81
CA ARG A 281 17.02 10.74 -53.40
C ARG A 281 18.30 11.34 -53.97
N MET A 282 19.44 11.12 -53.34
CA MET A 282 20.74 11.52 -53.90
C MET A 282 21.05 10.74 -55.18
N ASP A 283 20.87 9.42 -55.18
CA ASP A 283 21.05 8.58 -56.38
C ASP A 283 20.16 9.07 -57.55
N ILE A 284 18.90 9.40 -57.28
CA ILE A 284 17.97 9.94 -58.28
C ILE A 284 18.45 11.29 -58.82
N GLN A 285 18.98 12.15 -57.96
CA GLN A 285 19.51 13.44 -58.37
C GLN A 285 20.75 13.27 -59.27
N ASP A 286 21.70 12.42 -58.88
CA ASP A 286 22.89 12.12 -59.68
C ASP A 286 22.51 11.51 -61.05
N LEU A 287 21.53 10.61 -61.08
CA LEU A 287 21.00 10.03 -62.32
C LEU A 287 20.34 11.08 -63.21
N ARG A 288 19.61 12.04 -62.62
CA ARG A 288 18.99 13.14 -63.36
C ARG A 288 20.05 14.01 -64.03
N ASP A 289 21.08 14.39 -63.29
CA ASP A 289 22.17 15.23 -63.80
C ASP A 289 22.95 14.50 -64.91
N ALA A 290 23.20 13.20 -64.74
CA ALA A 290 23.80 12.37 -65.78
C ALA A 290 22.92 12.25 -67.04
N LEU A 291 21.60 12.15 -66.88
CA LEU A 291 20.65 12.07 -67.98
C LEU A 291 20.56 13.39 -68.76
N ASP A 292 20.60 14.52 -68.06
CA ASP A 292 20.58 15.85 -68.69
C ASP A 292 21.88 16.10 -69.47
N SER A 293 23.05 15.71 -68.93
CA SER A 293 24.31 15.71 -69.68
C SER A 293 24.23 14.85 -70.95
N LEU A 294 23.68 13.63 -70.85
CA LEU A 294 23.54 12.72 -71.99
C LEU A 294 22.59 13.27 -73.07
N ARG A 295 21.50 13.93 -72.67
CA ARG A 295 20.58 14.61 -73.60
C ARG A 295 21.28 15.72 -74.37
N ASP A 296 22.15 16.48 -73.72
CA ASP A 296 22.92 17.52 -74.39
C ASP A 296 23.95 16.92 -75.37
N GLU A 297 24.60 15.80 -75.03
CA GLU A 297 25.44 15.05 -75.98
C GLU A 297 24.64 14.54 -77.19
N VAL A 298 23.42 14.01 -76.97
CA VAL A 298 22.51 13.58 -78.05
C VAL A 298 22.14 14.77 -78.95
N ARG A 299 21.83 15.95 -78.39
CA ARG A 299 21.53 17.17 -79.15
C ARG A 299 22.73 17.62 -79.99
N GLN A 300 23.93 17.61 -79.42
CA GLN A 300 25.16 17.95 -80.13
C GLN A 300 25.44 16.96 -81.28
N ALA A 301 25.32 15.65 -81.03
CA ALA A 301 25.52 14.62 -82.05
C ALA A 301 24.51 14.76 -83.20
N ASN A 302 23.24 15.01 -82.90
CA ASN A 302 22.22 15.26 -83.92
C ASN A 302 22.47 16.55 -84.72
N SER A 303 22.95 17.61 -84.06
CA SER A 303 23.34 18.86 -84.72
C SER A 303 24.52 18.64 -85.67
N GLN A 304 25.50 17.83 -85.26
CA GLN A 304 26.62 17.42 -86.11
C GLN A 304 26.15 16.62 -87.33
N VAL A 305 25.23 15.67 -87.14
CA VAL A 305 24.61 14.92 -88.25
C VAL A 305 23.89 15.86 -89.23
N ALA A 306 23.12 16.83 -88.72
CA ALA A 306 22.44 17.82 -89.55
C ALA A 306 23.41 18.71 -90.34
N SER A 307 24.49 19.17 -89.69
CA SER A 307 25.55 19.95 -90.34
C SER A 307 26.24 19.17 -91.45
N LEU A 308 26.61 17.89 -91.20
CA LEU A 308 27.25 17.05 -92.20
C LEU A 308 26.33 16.77 -93.40
N ARG A 309 25.02 16.60 -93.17
CA ARG A 309 24.03 16.47 -94.27
C ARG A 309 23.95 17.74 -95.12
N SER A 310 23.95 18.91 -94.47
CA SER A 310 23.94 20.20 -95.16
C SER A 310 25.22 20.42 -95.97
N GLU A 311 26.40 20.14 -95.38
CA GLU A 311 27.70 20.23 -96.05
C GLU A 311 27.77 19.30 -97.27
N ALA A 312 27.34 18.04 -97.12
CA ALA A 312 27.27 17.09 -98.23
C ALA A 312 26.35 17.58 -99.36
N ALA A 313 25.18 18.14 -99.01
CA ALA A 313 24.24 18.69 -99.99
C ALA A 313 24.85 19.88 -100.76
N GLN A 314 25.48 20.83 -100.05
CA GLN A 314 26.15 21.98 -100.67
C GLN A 314 27.31 21.57 -101.58
N LEU A 315 28.12 20.60 -101.17
CA LEU A 315 29.21 20.07 -101.98
C LEU A 315 28.68 19.34 -103.23
N THR A 316 27.59 18.59 -103.09
CA THR A 316 26.91 17.94 -104.22
C THR A 316 26.37 18.96 -105.21
N THR A 317 25.68 20.01 -104.74
CA THR A 317 25.21 21.12 -105.59
C THR A 317 26.38 21.84 -106.26
N SER A 318 27.46 22.12 -105.53
CA SER A 318 28.66 22.77 -106.08
C SER A 318 29.33 21.91 -107.16
N ALA A 319 29.42 20.59 -106.93
CA ALA A 319 29.92 19.64 -107.91
C ALA A 319 29.02 19.57 -109.15
N ASN A 320 27.69 19.62 -108.99
CA ASN A 320 26.72 19.64 -110.10
C ASN A 320 26.69 20.97 -110.87
N ASN A 321 27.01 22.09 -110.23
CA ASN A 321 27.17 23.38 -110.89
C ASN A 321 28.48 23.45 -111.67
N ALA A 322 29.59 22.98 -111.08
CA ALA A 322 30.86 22.81 -111.79
C ALA A 322 30.67 21.87 -113.00
N ARG A 323 30.09 20.70 -112.72
CA ARG A 323 29.11 19.98 -113.54
C ARG A 323 28.72 20.57 -114.90
N ALA A 324 27.66 21.37 -114.81
CA ALA A 324 26.98 22.05 -115.88
C ALA A 324 27.80 23.19 -116.51
N ASN A 325 28.50 24.00 -115.71
CA ASN A 325 29.37 25.08 -116.24
C ASN A 325 30.44 24.52 -117.17
N TRP A 326 30.98 23.35 -116.86
CA TRP A 326 31.94 22.67 -117.71
C TRP A 326 31.32 22.15 -119.01
N ALA A 327 30.13 21.54 -118.95
CA ALA A 327 29.40 21.12 -120.13
C ALA A 327 29.11 22.30 -121.09
N ALA A 328 28.94 23.52 -120.55
CA ALA A 328 28.79 24.74 -121.35
C ALA A 328 30.09 25.22 -122.01
N ILE A 329 31.26 24.96 -121.41
CA ILE A 329 32.58 25.38 -121.95
C ILE A 329 33.12 24.37 -122.99
N CYS A 330 32.75 23.09 -122.86
CA CYS A 330 33.15 22.03 -123.79
C CYS A 330 31.93 21.26 -124.34
N PRO A 331 31.15 21.86 -125.26
CA PRO A 331 29.90 21.26 -125.75
C PRO A 331 30.11 20.00 -126.64
N ASN A 332 31.31 19.81 -127.22
CA ASN A 332 31.57 18.77 -128.22
C ASN A 332 32.60 17.70 -127.80
N GLY A 333 33.05 17.68 -126.53
CA GLY A 333 34.15 16.81 -126.09
C GLY A 333 33.68 15.55 -125.35
N ASN A 334 33.76 14.39 -126.00
CA ASN A 334 33.39 13.07 -125.44
C ASN A 334 34.37 12.51 -124.38
N SER A 335 35.40 13.26 -123.96
CA SER A 335 36.23 12.90 -122.82
C SER A 335 36.96 14.12 -122.24
N PHE A 336 37.31 14.06 -120.95
CA PHE A 336 38.05 15.10 -120.23
C PHE A 336 39.37 15.48 -120.92
N ASP A 337 39.99 14.53 -121.63
CA ASP A 337 41.28 14.69 -122.31
C ASP A 337 41.18 15.50 -123.62
N ALA A 338 39.99 15.58 -124.24
CA ALA A 338 39.80 16.26 -125.52
C ALA A 338 39.83 17.80 -125.43
N CYS A 339 39.74 18.38 -124.22
CA CYS A 339 39.66 19.83 -124.00
C CYS A 339 40.99 20.51 -123.56
N GLY A 340 42.15 19.88 -123.81
CA GLY A 340 43.46 20.55 -123.92
C GLY A 340 44.04 21.26 -122.67
N HIS A 341 43.49 21.06 -121.47
CA HIS A 341 43.91 21.78 -120.26
C HIS A 341 43.97 20.84 -119.05
N VAL A 342 45.06 20.08 -118.91
CA VAL A 342 45.10 18.88 -118.07
C VAL A 342 45.42 19.18 -116.59
N ASP A 343 46.22 20.20 -116.26
CA ASP A 343 46.78 20.32 -114.90
C ASP A 343 45.98 21.16 -113.89
N LEU A 344 45.21 22.16 -114.32
CA LEU A 344 44.43 23.01 -113.40
C LEU A 344 43.02 22.48 -113.11
N LYS A 345 42.56 21.45 -113.84
CA LYS A 345 41.15 21.00 -113.85
C LYS A 345 40.85 19.85 -112.89
N ARG A 346 41.83 18.98 -112.59
CA ARG A 346 41.66 17.87 -111.63
C ARG A 346 41.41 18.37 -110.20
N LEU A 347 42.04 19.48 -109.82
CA LEU A 347 41.93 20.08 -108.48
C LEU A 347 40.62 20.83 -108.23
N ARG A 348 40.03 21.49 -109.24
CA ARG A 348 38.78 22.26 -109.05
C ARG A 348 37.51 21.41 -109.10
N TYR A 349 37.55 20.26 -109.79
CA TYR A 349 36.34 19.49 -110.08
C TYR A 349 36.16 18.26 -109.19
N PHE A 350 37.23 17.49 -108.96
CA PHE A 350 37.15 16.26 -108.15
C PHE A 350 37.23 16.55 -106.65
N GLY A 351 37.90 17.62 -106.24
CA GLY A 351 38.02 18.00 -104.82
C GLY A 351 36.69 18.13 -104.06
N PRO A 352 35.66 18.81 -104.61
CA PRO A 352 34.33 18.87 -103.99
C PRO A 352 33.60 17.53 -103.98
N LEU A 353 33.76 16.71 -105.03
CA LEU A 353 33.10 15.40 -105.15
C LEU A 353 33.72 14.38 -104.18
N ASP A 354 35.04 14.34 -104.07
CA ASP A 354 35.76 13.46 -103.14
C ASP A 354 35.47 13.83 -101.67
N ARG A 355 35.38 15.14 -101.37
CA ARG A 355 34.92 15.61 -100.05
C ARG A 355 33.47 15.22 -99.77
N SER A 356 32.59 15.40 -100.76
CA SER A 356 31.19 14.98 -100.65
C SER A 356 31.10 13.48 -100.37
N ASN A 357 31.83 12.66 -101.14
CA ASN A 357 31.88 11.22 -100.99
C ASN A 357 32.42 10.82 -99.62
N ASN A 358 33.51 11.42 -99.12
CA ASN A 358 34.03 11.15 -97.77
C ASN A 358 33.00 11.50 -96.67
N ILE A 359 32.30 12.63 -96.82
CA ILE A 359 31.26 13.01 -95.87
C ILE A 359 30.11 12.00 -95.90
N THR A 360 29.62 11.60 -97.08
CA THR A 360 28.46 10.71 -97.21
C THR A 360 28.79 9.25 -96.90
N SER A 361 29.97 8.75 -97.26
CA SER A 361 30.35 7.35 -97.07
C SER A 361 30.91 7.04 -95.70
N THR A 362 31.51 8.04 -95.02
CA THR A 362 32.30 7.78 -93.81
C THR A 362 31.85 8.63 -92.64
N ARG A 363 31.93 9.96 -92.75
CA ARG A 363 31.69 10.86 -91.60
C ARG A 363 30.22 10.85 -91.16
N LEU A 364 29.28 10.87 -92.12
CA LEU A 364 27.86 10.89 -91.84
C LEU A 364 27.34 9.58 -91.23
N PRO A 365 27.68 8.37 -91.75
CA PRO A 365 27.32 7.12 -91.10
C PRO A 365 27.90 7.01 -89.68
N GLN A 366 29.16 7.37 -89.46
CA GLN A 366 29.76 7.35 -88.12
C GLN A 366 29.03 8.28 -87.14
N ALA A 367 28.69 9.50 -87.56
CA ALA A 367 27.93 10.43 -86.74
C ALA A 367 26.51 9.91 -86.45
N GLN A 368 25.86 9.27 -87.42
CA GLN A 368 24.53 8.65 -87.24
C GLN A 368 24.57 7.45 -86.30
N THR A 369 25.59 6.60 -86.38
CA THR A 369 25.80 5.48 -85.46
C THR A 369 26.01 6.01 -84.04
N ARG A 370 26.86 7.01 -83.85
CA ARG A 370 27.09 7.63 -82.54
C ARG A 370 25.80 8.24 -81.98
N ALA A 371 25.06 9.00 -82.79
CA ALA A 371 23.79 9.59 -82.35
C ALA A 371 22.77 8.52 -81.94
N SER A 372 22.67 7.42 -82.71
CA SER A 372 21.79 6.29 -82.41
C SER A 372 22.18 5.57 -81.12
N GLN A 373 23.49 5.37 -80.89
CA GLN A 373 24.02 4.77 -79.66
C GLN A 373 23.71 5.63 -78.44
N LEU A 374 23.97 6.94 -78.52
CA LEU A 374 23.66 7.87 -77.42
C LEU A 374 22.15 7.90 -77.12
N GLN A 375 21.28 7.88 -78.14
CA GLN A 375 19.83 7.80 -77.94
C GLN A 375 19.39 6.48 -77.30
N ALA A 376 20.01 5.35 -77.65
CA ALA A 376 19.72 4.08 -77.02
C ALA A 376 20.11 4.09 -75.53
N THR A 377 21.29 4.63 -75.21
CA THR A 377 21.74 4.83 -73.83
C THR A 377 20.82 5.78 -73.07
N GLU A 378 20.35 6.88 -73.69
CA GLU A 378 19.43 7.82 -73.07
C GLU A 378 18.11 7.15 -72.67
N ARG A 379 17.54 6.32 -73.55
CA ARG A 379 16.31 5.57 -73.26
C ARG A 379 16.51 4.57 -72.13
N SER A 380 17.63 3.85 -72.13
CA SER A 380 17.98 2.91 -71.06
C SER A 380 18.11 3.63 -69.71
N ASN A 381 18.84 4.74 -69.67
CA ASN A 381 19.03 5.53 -68.45
C ASN A 381 17.73 6.17 -67.96
N THR A 382 16.87 6.62 -68.88
CA THR A 382 15.53 7.13 -68.54
C THR A 382 14.67 6.05 -67.88
N SER A 383 14.72 4.81 -68.40
CA SER A 383 14.01 3.67 -67.79
C SER A 383 14.51 3.37 -66.38
N PHE A 384 15.84 3.35 -66.19
CA PHE A 384 16.46 3.12 -64.88
C PHE A 384 16.12 4.25 -63.89
N TYR A 385 16.17 5.50 -64.33
CA TYR A 385 15.74 6.66 -63.54
C TYR A 385 14.30 6.54 -63.06
N ASN A 386 13.36 6.18 -63.96
CA ASN A 386 11.96 6.01 -63.61
C ASN A 386 11.75 4.86 -62.61
N GLN A 387 12.50 3.76 -62.75
CA GLN A 387 12.46 2.66 -61.79
C GLN A 387 12.92 3.11 -60.39
N LYS A 388 13.99 3.90 -60.31
CA LYS A 388 14.48 4.46 -59.04
C LYS A 388 13.48 5.42 -58.41
N LEU A 389 12.81 6.23 -59.23
CA LEU A 389 11.76 7.15 -58.78
C LEU A 389 10.55 6.40 -58.20
N GLU A 390 10.18 5.26 -58.79
CA GLU A 390 9.14 4.40 -58.23
C GLU A 390 9.57 3.71 -56.92
N GLN A 391 10.84 3.30 -56.82
CA GLN A 391 11.40 2.80 -55.56
C GLN A 391 11.34 3.86 -54.46
N GLU A 392 11.62 5.13 -54.78
CA GLU A 392 11.54 6.24 -53.82
C GLU A 392 10.13 6.47 -53.33
N ARG A 393 9.14 6.50 -54.24
CA ARG A 393 7.72 6.62 -53.88
C ARG A 393 7.24 5.48 -53.00
N SER A 394 7.60 4.24 -53.35
CA SER A 394 7.23 3.06 -52.57
C SER A 394 7.85 3.09 -51.17
N LEU A 395 9.12 3.47 -51.05
CA LEU A 395 9.79 3.58 -49.76
C LEU A 395 9.24 4.75 -48.93
N ALA A 396 8.99 5.91 -49.54
CA ALA A 396 8.38 7.06 -48.87
C ALA A 396 7.00 6.71 -48.29
N ALA A 397 6.16 6.04 -49.07
CA ALA A 397 4.84 5.59 -48.60
C ALA A 397 4.93 4.63 -47.40
N ARG A 398 5.91 3.71 -47.38
CA ARG A 398 6.15 2.84 -46.23
C ARG A 398 6.61 3.62 -44.99
N VAL A 399 7.53 4.57 -45.16
CA VAL A 399 7.99 5.43 -44.06
C VAL A 399 6.81 6.20 -43.46
N ASP A 400 5.96 6.80 -44.30
CA ASP A 400 4.77 7.53 -43.84
C ASP A 400 3.79 6.60 -43.10
N GLU A 401 3.57 5.38 -43.59
CA GLU A 401 2.75 4.37 -42.90
C GLU A 401 3.33 3.99 -41.53
N HIS A 402 4.65 3.76 -41.44
CA HIS A 402 5.32 3.46 -40.18
C HIS A 402 5.26 4.62 -39.19
N VAL A 403 5.49 5.86 -39.64
CA VAL A 403 5.41 7.06 -38.81
C VAL A 403 4.00 7.25 -38.24
N ASN A 404 2.96 7.06 -39.08
CA ASN A 404 1.57 7.18 -38.62
C ASN A 404 1.21 6.08 -37.60
N ARG A 405 1.57 4.82 -37.88
CA ARG A 405 1.36 3.71 -36.92
C ARG A 405 2.08 3.95 -35.59
N HIS A 406 3.32 4.42 -35.63
CA HIS A 406 4.10 4.76 -34.43
C HIS A 406 3.41 5.85 -33.59
N ALA A 407 2.91 6.90 -34.25
CA ALA A 407 2.19 7.98 -33.59
C ALA A 407 0.89 7.51 -32.91
N ASP A 408 0.14 6.62 -33.56
CA ASP A 408 -1.09 6.05 -33.01
C ASP A 408 -0.79 5.17 -31.79
N VAL A 409 0.17 4.25 -31.89
CA VAL A 409 0.58 3.37 -30.78
C VAL A 409 1.10 4.19 -29.61
N ARG A 410 1.92 5.22 -29.85
CA ARG A 410 2.41 6.13 -28.82
C ARG A 410 1.28 6.85 -28.10
N THR A 411 0.24 7.27 -28.82
CA THR A 411 -0.92 7.97 -28.24
C THR A 411 -1.70 7.04 -27.31
N VAL A 412 -1.96 5.80 -27.74
CA VAL A 412 -2.61 4.77 -26.91
C VAL A 412 -1.75 4.45 -25.68
N LEU A 413 -0.45 4.24 -25.84
CA LEU A 413 0.46 3.94 -24.73
C LEU A 413 0.47 5.06 -23.68
N LEU A 414 0.48 6.32 -24.10
CA LEU A 414 0.42 7.46 -23.17
C LEU A 414 -0.90 7.52 -22.39
N ALA A 415 -2.02 7.12 -23.02
CA ALA A 415 -3.30 7.02 -22.34
C ALA A 415 -3.28 5.89 -21.30
N ASP A 416 -2.77 4.71 -21.67
CA ASP A 416 -2.66 3.55 -20.78
C ASP A 416 -1.71 3.84 -19.59
N ILE A 417 -0.57 4.50 -19.82
CA ILE A 417 0.35 4.95 -18.76
C ILE A 417 -0.35 5.92 -17.81
N LYS A 418 -1.11 6.89 -18.33
CA LYS A 418 -1.87 7.83 -17.48
C LYS A 418 -2.92 7.10 -16.65
N GLN A 419 -3.63 6.14 -17.24
CA GLN A 419 -4.60 5.34 -16.51
C GLN A 419 -3.92 4.48 -15.43
N TYR A 420 -2.81 3.81 -15.75
CA TYR A 420 -2.02 3.06 -14.78
C TYR A 420 -1.59 3.94 -13.60
N TRP A 421 -1.04 5.12 -13.87
CA TRP A 421 -0.64 6.04 -12.81
C TRP A 421 -1.82 6.55 -11.99
N ARG A 422 -2.98 6.79 -12.62
CA ARG A 422 -4.20 7.15 -11.88
C ARG A 422 -4.60 6.03 -10.93
N GLU A 423 -4.71 4.79 -11.43
CA GLU A 423 -5.04 3.61 -10.62
C GLU A 423 -4.03 3.38 -9.50
N ALA A 424 -2.73 3.59 -9.76
CA ALA A 424 -1.66 3.41 -8.78
C ALA A 424 -1.56 4.54 -7.74
N TYR A 425 -1.77 5.80 -8.15
CA TYR A 425 -1.64 6.97 -7.26
C TYR A 425 -2.92 7.31 -6.51
N GLU A 426 -4.12 7.16 -7.08
CA GLU A 426 -5.37 7.34 -6.33
C GLU A 426 -5.37 6.42 -5.10
N SER A 427 -4.94 5.17 -5.30
CA SER A 427 -4.71 4.20 -4.22
C SER A 427 -3.77 4.70 -3.10
N ARG A 428 -2.80 5.58 -3.40
CA ARG A 428 -1.77 6.04 -2.43
C ARG A 428 -2.02 7.44 -1.85
N ALA A 429 -2.53 8.37 -2.66
CA ALA A 429 -2.81 9.75 -2.23
C ALA A 429 -4.03 9.81 -1.31
N ASP A 430 -5.03 8.95 -1.56
CA ASP A 430 -6.19 8.84 -0.68
C ASP A 430 -5.80 8.16 0.64
N LEU A 431 -4.87 7.19 0.58
CA LEU A 431 -4.23 6.58 1.75
C LEU A 431 -3.64 7.63 2.70
N HIS A 432 -2.83 8.56 2.19
CA HIS A 432 -2.17 9.60 2.98
C HIS A 432 -3.12 10.68 3.48
N ARG A 433 -4.11 11.11 2.67
CA ARG A 433 -5.11 12.09 3.12
C ARG A 433 -5.93 11.55 4.29
N GLN A 434 -6.23 10.26 4.28
CA GLN A 434 -7.01 9.59 5.31
C GLN A 434 -6.20 9.29 6.57
N GLU A 435 -4.94 8.86 6.47
CA GLU A 435 -4.05 8.71 7.64
C GLU A 435 -3.95 10.02 8.43
N ASN A 436 -3.76 11.13 7.71
CA ASN A 436 -3.74 12.46 8.31
C ASN A 436 -5.09 12.89 8.92
N ALA A 437 -6.22 12.37 8.44
CA ALA A 437 -7.54 12.65 9.01
C ALA A 437 -7.79 11.79 10.27
N ALA A 438 -7.45 10.50 10.22
CA ALA A 438 -7.56 9.57 11.34
C ALA A 438 -6.67 9.98 12.51
N ASP A 439 -5.43 10.43 12.24
CA ASP A 439 -4.52 10.92 13.27
C ASP A 439 -5.02 12.22 13.91
N ARG A 440 -5.63 13.11 13.13
CA ARG A 440 -6.29 14.31 13.67
C ARG A 440 -7.44 13.95 14.60
N GLU A 441 -8.27 12.97 14.24
CA GLU A 441 -9.37 12.54 15.09
C GLU A 441 -8.87 11.78 16.34
N ARG A 442 -7.83 10.95 16.23
CA ARG A 442 -7.16 10.32 17.39
C ARG A 442 -6.63 11.37 18.36
N MET A 443 -5.92 12.38 17.85
CA MET A 443 -5.46 13.50 18.67
C MET A 443 -6.63 14.22 19.33
N ARG A 444 -7.70 14.51 18.59
CA ARG A 444 -8.90 15.19 19.12
C ARG A 444 -9.55 14.40 20.26
N ARG A 445 -9.73 13.09 20.12
CA ARG A 445 -10.28 12.23 21.18
C ARG A 445 -9.34 12.12 22.38
N SER A 446 -8.03 12.04 22.14
CA SER A 446 -7.04 12.05 23.22
C SER A 446 -7.13 13.34 24.04
N PHE A 447 -7.23 14.50 23.38
CA PHE A 447 -7.43 15.80 24.05
C PHE A 447 -8.77 15.88 24.80
N GLN A 448 -9.85 15.31 24.27
CA GLN A 448 -11.14 15.28 24.98
C GLN A 448 -11.10 14.40 26.23
N ARG A 449 -10.32 13.30 26.20
CA ARG A 449 -10.14 12.43 27.38
C ARG A 449 -9.27 13.09 28.44
N THR A 450 -8.22 13.83 28.04
CA THR A 450 -7.30 14.48 28.99
C THR A 450 -7.76 15.84 29.48
N GLY A 451 -8.58 16.57 28.73
CA GLY A 451 -9.09 17.90 29.10
C GLY A 451 -10.32 17.88 30.02
N ASN A 452 -10.94 16.72 30.22
CA ASN A 452 -12.07 16.53 31.14
C ASN A 452 -11.66 15.82 32.45
N ALA A 453 -10.37 15.60 32.68
CA ALA A 453 -9.78 15.15 33.93
C ALA A 453 -9.16 16.34 34.67
#